data_AF-A0A2G5VQK0-F1
#
_entry.id   AF-A0A2G5VQK0-F1
#
_cell.length_a   1.000
_cell.length_b   1.000
_cell.length_c   1.000
_cell.angle_alpha   90.00
_cell.angle_beta   90.00
_cell.angle_gamma   90.00
#
_symmetry.space_group_name_H-M   'P 1'
#
loop_
_entity.id
_entity.type
_entity.pdbx_description
1 polymer ?
#
loop_
_entity_poly.entity_id
_entity_poly.type
_entity_poly.pdbx_seq_one_letter_code
_entity_poly.pdbx_strand_id
1 'polypeptide(L)'
;MQEISINIDKLCEEFQRLSIGPNWCDMPAEIKFECIKRLKLKERLLLRSTARAERRLVDDAPKLEIPHFSCSIGQAQSQISYVSGNSEIEEKFHFPYSQNQPIPLLKRLLKSAKFQNFHISSDSQIWVTRGFPKNFQLEIEKIRIEECCLADLIYWMSNLSPESIREIRLDGGFNDDGALEIEDILHVSNVTNCKFLQISNYYDTDSIKAIAQTWIKNDAKIGSIFQVQARDYGTISAFVRQFAERIVLRSQKTMIMRTDNPEKRILVEMGHEETIRPTSFFAREEMKYTEFIRITVIGSEMPIIAEKWENTVEWMSDLDPNFEFPAEDPRSNERYF
;
A
#
# COMPACT_ATOMS: atom_id res chain seq x y z
N MET A 1 29.48 -12.89 16.65
CA MET A 1 28.81 -12.02 17.65
C MET A 1 29.60 -11.91 18.96
N GLN A 2 30.09 -13.02 19.54
CA GLN A 2 30.93 -12.98 20.76
C GLN A 2 32.23 -12.18 20.59
N GLU A 3 32.97 -12.32 19.48
CA GLU A 3 34.22 -11.56 19.24
C GLU A 3 34.02 -10.04 19.13
N ILE A 4 32.90 -9.59 18.56
CA ILE A 4 32.60 -8.15 18.46
C ILE A 4 32.22 -7.58 19.84
N SER A 5 31.48 -8.34 20.64
CA SER A 5 31.17 -7.97 22.03
C SER A 5 32.43 -7.83 22.87
N ILE A 6 33.35 -8.80 22.77
CA ILE A 6 34.63 -8.80 23.50
C ILE A 6 35.49 -7.58 23.10
N ASN A 7 35.46 -7.17 21.84
CA ASN A 7 36.18 -5.99 21.37
C ASN A 7 35.58 -4.68 21.90
N ILE A 8 34.25 -4.60 22.01
CA ILE A 8 33.55 -3.43 22.55
C ILE A 8 33.81 -3.29 24.06
N ASP A 9 33.77 -4.39 24.81
CA ASP A 9 34.01 -4.37 26.26
C ASP A 9 35.45 -3.94 26.57
N LYS A 10 36.42 -4.42 25.78
CA LYS A 10 37.83 -4.03 25.91
C LYS A 10 38.08 -2.56 25.55
N LEU A 11 37.42 -2.06 24.51
CA LEU A 11 37.44 -0.64 24.14
C LEU A 11 36.81 0.23 25.25
N CYS A 12 35.69 -0.20 25.83
CA CYS A 12 35.05 0.49 26.95
C CYS A 12 35.95 0.54 28.20
N GLU A 13 36.66 -0.54 28.52
CA GLU A 13 37.63 -0.59 29.63
C GLU A 13 38.84 0.35 29.39
N GLU A 14 39.37 0.39 28.16
CA GLU A 14 40.46 1.30 27.79
C GLU A 14 40.02 2.77 27.86
N PHE A 15 38.78 3.08 27.43
CA PHE A 15 38.21 4.42 27.53
C PHE A 15 37.94 4.86 28.98
N GLN A 16 37.48 3.96 29.85
CA GLN A 16 37.26 4.26 31.26
C GLN A 16 38.55 4.56 32.02
N ARG A 17 39.69 4.00 31.60
CA ARG A 17 41.00 4.26 32.20
C ARG A 17 41.53 5.69 31.98
N LEU A 18 40.97 6.45 31.04
CA LEU A 18 41.46 7.80 30.67
C LEU A 18 40.89 8.96 31.53
N SER A 19 40.09 8.68 32.57
CA SER A 19 39.60 9.63 33.60
C SER A 19 38.96 10.95 33.09
N ILE A 20 38.48 10.97 31.86
CA ILE A 20 37.54 11.96 31.33
C ILE A 20 36.35 11.12 30.88
N GLY A 21 35.17 11.29 31.48
CA GLY A 21 33.97 10.62 30.96
C GLY A 21 33.88 10.91 29.46
N PRO A 22 33.76 9.90 28.58
CA PRO A 22 34.13 10.08 27.19
C PRO A 22 33.26 11.17 26.56
N ASN A 23 33.88 12.29 26.23
CA ASN A 23 33.26 13.29 25.38
C ASN A 23 32.91 12.57 24.07
N TRP A 24 31.67 12.74 23.60
CA TRP A 24 31.23 12.15 22.33
C TRP A 24 32.25 12.44 21.21
N CYS A 25 32.87 13.61 21.20
CA CYS A 25 33.87 13.98 20.18
C CYS A 25 35.10 13.06 20.17
N ASP A 26 35.48 12.53 21.33
CA ASP A 26 36.70 11.73 21.52
C ASP A 26 36.44 10.21 21.39
N MET A 27 35.17 9.80 21.24
CA MET A 27 34.82 8.39 21.03
C MET A 27 35.21 7.91 19.61
N PRO A 28 35.70 6.66 19.45
CA PRO A 28 35.99 6.08 18.15
C PRO A 28 34.71 5.89 17.34
N ALA A 29 34.85 5.91 16.01
CA ALA A 29 33.73 5.79 15.08
C ALA A 29 32.95 4.48 15.30
N GLU A 30 33.64 3.41 15.65
CA GLU A 30 33.10 2.07 15.88
C GLU A 30 32.15 2.06 17.08
N ILE A 31 32.55 2.68 18.21
CA ILE A 31 31.71 2.78 19.40
C ILE A 31 30.50 3.67 19.13
N LYS A 32 30.71 4.83 18.48
CA LYS A 32 29.61 5.73 18.07
C LYS A 32 28.61 4.99 17.18
N PHE A 33 29.08 4.18 16.25
CA PHE A 33 28.25 3.41 15.34
C PHE A 33 27.37 2.40 16.09
N GLU A 34 27.93 1.68 17.07
CA GLU A 34 27.15 0.77 17.92
C GLU A 34 26.11 1.51 18.78
N CYS A 35 26.43 2.71 19.27
CA CYS A 35 25.45 3.57 19.93
C CYS A 35 24.33 3.99 18.96
N ILE A 36 24.68 4.43 17.74
CA ILE A 36 23.73 4.88 16.71
C ILE A 36 22.74 3.78 16.33
N LYS A 37 23.18 2.52 16.26
CA LYS A 37 22.30 1.38 15.99
C LYS A 37 21.14 1.28 16.97
N ARG A 38 21.34 1.71 18.23
CA ARG A 38 20.34 1.68 19.30
C ARG A 38 19.42 2.92 19.32
N LEU A 39 19.76 3.96 18.56
CA LEU A 39 18.95 5.18 18.49
C LEU A 39 17.70 4.99 17.65
N LYS A 40 16.61 5.60 18.10
CA LYS A 40 15.34 5.74 17.39
C LYS A 40 15.46 6.70 16.21
N LEU A 41 14.44 6.71 15.34
CA LEU A 41 14.44 7.50 14.12
C LEU A 41 14.69 9.00 14.37
N LYS A 42 13.93 9.62 15.28
CA LYS A 42 14.10 11.04 15.63
C LYS A 42 15.48 11.35 16.18
N GLU A 43 16.03 10.50 17.04
CA GLU A 43 17.37 10.66 17.61
C GLU A 43 18.44 10.59 16.52
N ARG A 44 18.31 9.65 15.58
CA ARG A 44 19.20 9.56 14.41
C ARG A 44 19.11 10.81 13.54
N LEU A 45 17.90 11.33 13.28
CA LEU A 45 17.70 12.55 12.48
C LEU A 45 18.33 13.78 13.14
N LEU A 46 18.20 13.92 14.46
CA LEU A 46 18.83 14.99 15.23
C LEU A 46 20.35 14.88 15.21
N LEU A 47 20.89 13.69 15.53
CA LEU A 47 22.34 13.44 15.53
C LEU A 47 22.97 13.67 14.16
N ARG A 48 22.29 13.27 13.09
CA ARG A 48 22.73 13.51 11.71
C ARG A 48 22.92 15.00 11.37
N SER A 49 22.22 15.86 12.10
CA SER A 49 22.22 17.31 11.89
C SER A 49 23.33 18.03 12.67
N THR A 50 24.08 17.34 13.53
CA THR A 50 25.09 17.97 14.39
C THR A 50 26.43 18.19 13.69
N ALA A 51 26.96 17.18 12.99
CA ALA A 51 28.27 17.26 12.34
C ALA A 51 28.41 16.29 11.15
N ARG A 52 29.42 16.53 10.29
CA ARG A 52 29.62 15.75 9.05
C ARG A 52 30.02 14.30 9.31
N ALA A 53 30.79 14.02 10.37
CA ALA A 53 31.21 12.67 10.71
C ALA A 53 30.02 11.84 11.23
N GLU A 54 29.25 12.42 12.15
CA GLU A 54 28.02 11.86 12.72
C GLU A 54 26.98 11.60 11.63
N ARG A 55 26.85 12.53 10.68
CA ARG A 55 25.99 12.34 9.51
C ARG A 55 26.36 11.09 8.72
N ARG A 56 27.65 10.85 8.46
CA ARG A 56 28.11 9.66 7.73
C ARG A 56 27.78 8.39 8.52
N LEU A 57 28.10 8.37 9.81
CA LEU A 57 27.80 7.22 10.68
C LEU A 57 26.30 6.89 10.73
N VAL A 58 25.43 7.90 10.78
CA VAL A 58 23.98 7.69 10.73
C VAL A 58 23.52 7.23 9.34
N ASP A 59 24.14 7.73 8.27
CA ASP A 59 23.82 7.34 6.89
C ASP A 59 24.24 5.89 6.59
N ASP A 60 25.30 5.40 7.24
CA ASP A 60 25.82 4.03 7.12
C ASP A 60 25.15 3.03 8.07
N ALA A 61 24.31 3.50 9.01
CA ALA A 61 23.65 2.65 9.98
C ALA A 61 22.55 1.77 9.33
N PRO A 62 22.29 0.57 9.88
CA PRO A 62 21.20 -0.29 9.40
C PRO A 62 19.86 0.45 9.39
N LYS A 63 19.03 0.18 8.38
CA LYS A 63 17.68 0.74 8.29
C LYS A 63 16.85 0.37 9.52
N LEU A 64 15.99 1.29 9.94
CA LEU A 64 15.04 1.08 11.01
C LEU A 64 13.77 0.41 10.47
N GLU A 65 13.18 -0.48 11.25
CA GLU A 65 11.85 -1.03 10.99
C GLU A 65 10.79 -0.08 11.54
N ILE A 66 9.87 0.35 10.68
CA ILE A 66 8.78 1.28 11.01
C ILE A 66 7.44 0.57 10.77
N PRO A 67 6.73 0.17 11.85
CA PRO A 67 5.46 -0.55 11.72
C PRO A 67 4.37 0.26 10.99
N HIS A 68 4.29 1.56 11.29
CA HIS A 68 3.28 2.44 10.70
C HIS A 68 3.92 3.77 10.33
N PHE A 69 3.67 4.19 9.10
CA PHE A 69 4.09 5.46 8.55
C PHE A 69 2.95 6.06 7.73
N SER A 70 2.67 7.35 7.95
CA SER A 70 1.73 8.11 7.14
C SER A 70 2.34 9.44 6.72
N CYS A 71 2.10 9.84 5.48
CA CYS A 71 2.49 11.13 4.96
C CYS A 71 1.31 11.75 4.19
N SER A 72 0.88 12.93 4.62
CA SER A 72 -0.12 13.74 3.91
C SER A 72 0.55 15.02 3.43
N ILE A 73 0.48 15.31 2.14
CA ILE A 73 1.09 16.49 1.51
C ILE A 73 0.02 17.31 0.79
N GLY A 74 -0.59 18.26 1.50
CA GLY A 74 -1.59 19.16 0.94
C GLY A 74 -1.08 20.57 0.64
N GLN A 75 -1.91 21.35 -0.04
CA GLN A 75 -1.65 22.78 -0.31
C GLN A 75 -1.67 23.65 0.94
N ALA A 76 -2.49 23.35 1.95
CA ALA A 76 -2.57 24.19 3.15
C ALA A 76 -1.59 23.74 4.25
N GLN A 77 -1.44 22.43 4.40
CA GLN A 77 -0.65 21.82 5.45
C GLN A 77 -0.13 20.47 4.98
N SER A 78 1.01 20.06 5.53
CA SER A 78 1.51 18.71 5.35
C SER A 78 1.90 18.11 6.70
N GLN A 79 1.83 16.79 6.77
CA GLN A 79 2.15 16.04 7.97
C GLN A 79 2.92 14.77 7.61
N ILE A 80 3.92 14.44 8.42
CA ILE A 80 4.49 13.11 8.47
C ILE A 80 4.25 12.55 9.87
N SER A 81 3.75 11.33 9.97
CA SER A 81 3.66 10.62 11.23
C SER A 81 4.15 9.19 11.14
N TYR A 82 4.63 8.66 12.26
CA TYR A 82 5.13 7.30 12.33
C TYR A 82 5.12 6.74 13.75
N VAL A 83 5.16 5.41 13.84
CA VAL A 83 5.32 4.68 15.10
C VAL A 83 6.72 4.07 15.16
N SER A 84 7.42 4.26 16.29
CA SER A 84 8.77 3.74 16.49
C SER A 84 8.75 2.44 17.31
N GLY A 85 9.03 1.30 16.67
CA GLY A 85 9.12 -0.01 17.35
C GLY A 85 7.82 -0.39 18.08
N ASN A 86 7.93 -0.93 19.29
CA ASN A 86 6.77 -1.32 20.13
C ASN A 86 6.12 -0.13 20.86
N SER A 87 6.39 1.11 20.46
CA SER A 87 5.76 2.27 21.09
C SER A 87 4.31 2.39 20.63
N GLU A 88 3.38 2.64 21.54
CA GLU A 88 2.02 3.03 21.19
C GLU A 88 1.90 4.53 20.84
N ILE A 89 2.99 5.28 21.00
CA ILE A 89 3.01 6.73 20.79
C ILE A 89 3.39 7.03 19.35
N GLU A 90 2.49 7.69 18.64
CA GLU A 90 2.71 8.21 17.30
C GLU A 90 3.52 9.52 17.35
N GLU A 91 4.65 9.55 16.66
CA GLU A 91 5.44 10.77 16.47
C GLU A 91 4.94 11.53 15.24
N LYS A 92 4.79 12.87 15.35
CA LYS A 92 4.25 13.72 14.28
C LYS A 92 5.16 14.91 13.97
N PHE A 93 5.35 15.18 12.69
CA PHE A 93 5.96 16.39 12.16
C PHE A 93 4.91 17.16 11.35
N HIS A 94 4.68 18.42 11.73
CA HIS A 94 3.74 19.31 11.05
C HIS A 94 4.49 20.36 10.25
N PHE A 95 4.06 20.58 9.01
CA PHE A 95 4.67 21.52 8.07
C PHE A 95 3.61 22.53 7.59
N PRO A 96 3.69 23.80 8.02
CA PRO A 96 2.82 24.84 7.51
C PRO A 96 3.22 25.25 6.09
N TYR A 97 2.26 25.71 5.29
CA TYR A 97 2.40 26.12 3.87
C TYR A 97 3.68 26.90 3.53
N SER A 98 4.12 27.79 4.42
CA SER A 98 5.22 28.73 4.18
C SER A 98 6.63 28.16 4.44
N GLN A 99 6.76 26.94 4.97
CA GLN A 99 8.07 26.38 5.30
C GLN A 99 8.25 24.99 4.70
N ASN A 100 9.17 24.91 3.73
CA ASN A 100 9.88 23.70 3.33
C ASN A 100 9.02 22.44 3.36
N GLN A 101 8.32 22.18 2.26
CA GLN A 101 7.52 20.97 2.06
C GLN A 101 8.22 19.73 2.63
N PRO A 102 7.49 18.75 3.18
CA PRO A 102 8.04 17.57 3.86
C PRO A 102 8.98 16.72 2.99
N ILE A 103 9.04 16.99 1.68
CA ILE A 103 9.79 16.25 0.65
C ILE A 103 11.24 15.92 1.06
N PRO A 104 12.10 16.85 1.54
CA PRO A 104 13.47 16.50 1.93
C PRO A 104 13.53 15.51 3.11
N LEU A 105 12.60 15.66 4.08
CA LEU A 105 12.48 14.73 5.19
C LEU A 105 11.95 13.38 4.71
N LEU A 106 10.87 13.35 3.91
CA LEU A 106 10.32 12.13 3.31
C LEU A 106 11.40 11.36 2.54
N LYS A 107 12.08 12.02 1.61
CA LYS A 107 13.21 11.44 0.84
C LYS A 107 14.27 10.85 1.75
N ARG A 108 14.51 11.45 2.92
CA ARG A 108 15.46 10.94 3.89
C ARG A 108 14.92 9.72 4.64
N LEU A 109 13.68 9.77 5.10
CA LEU A 109 13.04 8.67 5.83
C LEU A 109 13.01 7.41 4.98
N LEU A 110 12.67 7.53 3.70
CA LEU A 110 12.66 6.39 2.78
C LEU A 110 14.04 5.72 2.62
N LYS A 111 15.14 6.46 2.80
CA LYS A 111 16.52 5.92 2.78
C LYS A 111 16.92 5.22 4.07
N SER A 112 16.37 5.65 5.20
CA SER A 112 16.82 5.25 6.53
C SER A 112 15.91 4.20 7.19
N ALA A 113 14.79 3.84 6.56
CA ALA A 113 13.81 2.94 7.14
C ALA A 113 13.26 1.94 6.12
N LYS A 114 12.75 0.84 6.66
CA LYS A 114 11.84 -0.10 6.01
C LYS A 114 10.47 0.05 6.66
N PHE A 115 9.41 -0.12 5.89
CA PHE A 115 8.06 0.18 6.34
C PHE A 115 7.18 -1.04 6.21
N GLN A 116 6.47 -1.38 7.29
CA GLN A 116 5.47 -2.42 7.25
C GLN A 116 4.16 -1.89 6.64
N ASN A 117 3.62 -0.81 7.22
CA ASN A 117 2.44 -0.13 6.69
C ASN A 117 2.80 1.31 6.30
N PHE A 118 2.73 1.61 5.01
CA PHE A 118 3.06 2.91 4.44
C PHE A 118 1.83 3.53 3.79
N HIS A 119 1.36 4.64 4.34
CA HIS A 119 0.27 5.42 3.78
C HIS A 119 0.80 6.74 3.23
N ILE A 120 0.46 7.08 2.00
CA ILE A 120 0.72 8.38 1.42
C ILE A 120 -0.51 8.95 0.74
N SER A 121 -0.78 10.20 1.05
CA SER A 121 -1.74 11.05 0.37
C SER A 121 -1.04 12.35 -0.01
N SER A 122 -1.26 12.82 -1.22
CA SER A 122 -0.72 14.10 -1.67
C SER A 122 -1.67 14.76 -2.63
N ASP A 123 -1.85 16.07 -2.51
CA ASP A 123 -2.59 16.87 -3.47
C ASP A 123 -2.09 16.62 -4.90
N SER A 124 -2.99 16.37 -5.84
CA SER A 124 -2.65 16.01 -7.22
C SER A 124 -1.88 17.11 -7.96
N GLN A 125 -1.97 18.36 -7.52
CA GLN A 125 -1.20 19.45 -8.12
C GLN A 125 0.26 19.50 -7.61
N ILE A 126 0.60 18.67 -6.61
CA ILE A 126 1.94 18.60 -6.03
C ILE A 126 2.65 17.34 -6.52
N TRP A 127 3.70 17.53 -7.32
CA TRP A 127 4.58 16.43 -7.73
C TRP A 127 5.63 16.12 -6.65
N VAL A 128 5.28 15.26 -5.71
CA VAL A 128 6.08 14.92 -4.51
C VAL A 128 7.41 14.25 -4.88
N THR A 129 7.36 13.31 -5.82
CA THR A 129 8.52 12.48 -6.18
C THR A 129 9.44 13.16 -7.18
N ARG A 130 9.16 14.41 -7.55
CA ARG A 130 10.02 15.18 -8.45
C ARG A 130 11.44 15.29 -7.88
N GLY A 131 12.41 14.76 -8.62
CA GLY A 131 13.82 14.74 -8.19
C GLY A 131 14.16 13.63 -7.18
N PHE A 132 13.27 12.66 -7.00
CA PHE A 132 13.63 11.40 -6.35
C PHE A 132 14.44 10.53 -7.32
N PRO A 133 15.31 9.64 -6.82
CA PRO A 133 16.12 8.79 -7.68
C PRO A 133 15.25 7.72 -8.35
N LYS A 134 15.41 7.51 -9.66
CA LYS A 134 14.59 6.55 -10.44
C LYS A 134 14.86 5.06 -10.15
N ASN A 135 15.97 4.74 -9.46
CA ASN A 135 16.39 3.37 -9.14
C ASN A 135 16.45 3.16 -7.62
N PHE A 136 15.51 3.76 -6.90
CA PHE A 136 15.54 3.76 -5.46
C PHE A 136 14.59 2.69 -4.92
N GLN A 137 15.15 1.54 -4.54
CA GLN A 137 14.33 0.44 -4.03
C GLN A 137 13.75 0.77 -2.66
N LEU A 138 12.43 0.90 -2.63
CA LEU A 138 11.60 1.14 -1.45
C LEU A 138 11.30 -0.21 -0.78
N GLU A 139 11.79 -0.37 0.44
CA GLU A 139 11.50 -1.55 1.28
C GLU A 139 10.21 -1.28 2.05
N ILE A 140 9.09 -1.53 1.37
CA ILE A 140 7.72 -1.34 1.89
C ILE A 140 6.97 -2.65 1.74
N GLU A 141 6.34 -3.14 2.82
CA GLU A 141 5.56 -4.39 2.82
C GLU A 141 4.11 -4.16 2.35
N LYS A 142 3.46 -3.11 2.86
CA LYS A 142 2.10 -2.71 2.50
C LYS A 142 2.05 -1.22 2.21
N ILE A 143 1.49 -0.85 1.06
CA ILE A 143 1.36 0.55 0.65
C ILE A 143 -0.09 0.92 0.38
N ARG A 144 -0.51 2.09 0.87
CA ARG A 144 -1.77 2.75 0.52
C ARG A 144 -1.47 4.12 -0.09
N ILE A 145 -1.95 4.37 -1.30
CA ILE A 145 -1.72 5.60 -2.06
C ILE A 145 -3.07 6.24 -2.37
N GLU A 146 -3.23 7.51 -1.99
CA GLU A 146 -4.47 8.28 -2.18
C GLU A 146 -4.17 9.67 -2.77
N GLU A 147 -5.14 10.23 -3.50
CA GLU A 147 -5.19 11.62 -3.99
C GLU A 147 -4.01 12.12 -4.86
N CYS A 148 -2.98 11.31 -5.13
CA CYS A 148 -1.76 11.75 -5.82
C CYS A 148 -1.89 11.85 -7.35
N CYS A 149 -1.05 12.67 -8.00
CA CYS A 149 -0.96 12.66 -9.46
C CYS A 149 -0.46 11.30 -10.01
N LEU A 150 -0.81 11.02 -11.27
CA LEU A 150 -0.39 9.79 -11.96
C LEU A 150 1.14 9.59 -11.96
N ALA A 151 1.91 10.67 -12.11
CA ALA A 151 3.38 10.59 -12.10
C ALA A 151 3.94 10.08 -10.75
N ASP A 152 3.34 10.50 -9.63
CA ASP A 152 3.71 10.02 -8.30
C ASP A 152 3.26 8.58 -8.09
N LEU A 153 2.02 8.24 -8.48
CA LEU A 153 1.50 6.87 -8.43
C LEU A 153 2.48 5.89 -9.11
N ILE A 154 2.83 6.16 -10.37
CA ILE A 154 3.75 5.33 -11.15
C ILE A 154 5.13 5.28 -10.49
N TYR A 155 5.64 6.41 -9.97
CA TYR A 155 6.91 6.42 -9.25
C TYR A 155 6.87 5.46 -8.05
N TRP A 156 5.86 5.56 -7.19
CA TRP A 156 5.75 4.74 -5.99
C TRP A 156 5.74 3.27 -6.36
N MET A 157 4.83 2.86 -7.23
CA MET A 157 4.66 1.45 -7.61
C MET A 157 5.89 0.88 -8.31
N SER A 158 6.56 1.67 -9.17
CA SER A 158 7.75 1.21 -9.92
C SER A 158 8.99 1.05 -9.06
N ASN A 159 9.05 1.73 -7.91
CA ASN A 159 10.21 1.73 -7.02
C ASN A 159 10.08 0.77 -5.82
N LEU A 160 8.94 0.09 -5.66
CA LEU A 160 8.78 -0.94 -4.61
C LEU A 160 9.76 -2.11 -4.83
N SER A 161 10.36 -2.60 -3.75
CA SER A 161 11.14 -3.83 -3.76
C SER A 161 10.21 -5.04 -3.98
N PRO A 162 10.40 -5.84 -5.05
CA PRO A 162 9.56 -7.02 -5.31
C PRO A 162 9.62 -8.07 -4.19
N GLU A 163 10.72 -8.12 -3.44
CA GLU A 163 10.91 -9.08 -2.34
C GLU A 163 10.11 -8.69 -1.10
N SER A 164 9.96 -7.37 -0.87
CA SER A 164 9.31 -6.81 0.32
C SER A 164 7.80 -6.64 0.13
N ILE A 165 7.36 -6.16 -1.03
CA ILE A 165 5.96 -5.81 -1.24
C ILE A 165 5.03 -7.03 -1.17
N ARG A 166 3.92 -6.85 -0.46
CA ARG A 166 2.85 -7.85 -0.28
C ARG A 166 1.49 -7.31 -0.66
N GLU A 167 1.27 -6.02 -0.43
CA GLU A 167 -0.05 -5.41 -0.53
C GLU A 167 0.03 -4.00 -1.13
N ILE A 168 -0.79 -3.73 -2.14
CA ILE A 168 -0.95 -2.41 -2.74
C ILE A 168 -2.43 -2.03 -2.66
N ARG A 169 -2.71 -0.88 -2.05
CA ARG A 169 -4.04 -0.27 -1.99
C ARG A 169 -4.00 1.10 -2.68
N LEU A 170 -4.92 1.34 -3.59
CA LEU A 170 -5.02 2.57 -4.36
C LEU A 170 -6.42 3.16 -4.21
N ASP A 171 -6.50 4.48 -4.30
CA ASP A 171 -7.75 5.19 -4.56
C ASP A 171 -7.86 5.48 -6.07
N GLY A 172 -8.93 5.02 -6.70
CA GLY A 172 -9.22 5.25 -8.12
C GLY A 172 -9.82 6.63 -8.40
N GLY A 173 -10.31 7.32 -7.36
CA GLY A 173 -10.82 8.69 -7.44
C GLY A 173 -9.69 9.70 -7.32
N PHE A 174 -8.94 9.95 -8.39
CA PHE A 174 -8.01 11.09 -8.41
C PHE A 174 -8.77 12.41 -8.57
N ASN A 175 -8.30 13.44 -7.87
CA ASN A 175 -8.78 14.81 -8.05
C ASN A 175 -7.93 15.53 -9.11
N ASP A 176 -8.55 16.40 -9.91
CA ASP A 176 -8.00 17.28 -10.95
C ASP A 176 -7.32 16.67 -12.19
N ASP A 177 -6.61 15.53 -12.10
CA ASP A 177 -5.91 14.89 -13.23
C ASP A 177 -6.77 13.87 -14.02
N GLY A 178 -8.02 13.64 -13.58
CA GLY A 178 -8.92 12.61 -14.13
C GLY A 178 -8.81 11.29 -13.38
N ALA A 179 -9.85 10.47 -13.43
CA ALA A 179 -9.90 9.19 -12.71
C ALA A 179 -8.82 8.21 -13.19
N LEU A 180 -8.44 7.27 -12.32
CA LEU A 180 -7.50 6.20 -12.65
C LEU A 180 -8.02 5.36 -13.81
N GLU A 181 -7.23 5.19 -14.88
CA GLU A 181 -7.44 4.13 -15.86
C GLU A 181 -6.62 2.89 -15.45
N ILE A 182 -7.18 1.69 -15.56
CA ILE A 182 -6.47 0.47 -15.13
C ILE A 182 -5.20 0.23 -15.97
N GLU A 183 -5.23 0.59 -17.25
CA GLU A 183 -4.09 0.48 -18.16
C GLU A 183 -2.84 1.23 -17.67
N ASP A 184 -3.03 2.35 -16.97
CA ASP A 184 -1.93 3.16 -16.43
C ASP A 184 -1.00 2.33 -15.52
N ILE A 185 -1.58 1.39 -14.76
CA ILE A 185 -0.86 0.65 -13.72
C ILE A 185 -0.49 -0.77 -14.16
N LEU A 186 -1.14 -1.31 -15.20
CA LEU A 186 -0.84 -2.65 -15.71
C LEU A 186 0.55 -2.79 -16.34
N HIS A 187 1.19 -1.69 -16.71
CA HIS A 187 2.58 -1.71 -17.19
C HIS A 187 3.61 -1.85 -16.06
N VAL A 188 3.21 -1.67 -14.80
CA VAL A 188 4.11 -1.74 -13.65
C VAL A 188 4.19 -3.16 -13.12
N SER A 189 5.36 -3.79 -13.25
CA SER A 189 5.55 -5.21 -12.86
C SER A 189 5.24 -5.50 -11.39
N ASN A 190 5.46 -4.53 -10.50
CA ASN A 190 5.13 -4.68 -9.09
C ASN A 190 3.61 -4.76 -8.86
N VAL A 191 2.80 -4.09 -9.69
CA VAL A 191 1.35 -4.15 -9.62
C VAL A 191 0.86 -5.49 -10.15
N THR A 192 1.32 -5.91 -11.34
CA THR A 192 0.82 -7.14 -11.98
C THR A 192 1.24 -8.43 -11.26
N ASN A 193 2.32 -8.38 -10.48
CA ASN A 193 2.85 -9.53 -9.75
C ASN A 193 2.64 -9.47 -8.24
N CYS A 194 2.02 -8.40 -7.70
CA CYS A 194 1.73 -8.35 -6.29
C CYS A 194 0.73 -9.44 -5.90
N LYS A 195 0.85 -9.90 -4.65
CA LYS A 195 -0.07 -10.92 -4.13
C LYS A 195 -1.47 -10.33 -3.91
N PHE A 196 -1.55 -9.07 -3.51
CA PHE A 196 -2.79 -8.40 -3.19
C PHE A 196 -2.79 -6.98 -3.74
N LEU A 197 -3.78 -6.70 -4.58
CA LEU A 197 -4.09 -5.37 -5.12
C LEU A 197 -5.52 -5.00 -4.74
N GLN A 198 -5.72 -3.78 -4.28
CA GLN A 198 -7.04 -3.26 -3.96
C GLN A 198 -7.19 -1.84 -4.54
N ILE A 199 -8.33 -1.55 -5.16
CA ILE A 199 -8.65 -0.22 -5.70
C ILE A 199 -10.03 0.21 -5.18
N SER A 200 -10.08 1.25 -4.35
CA SER A 200 -11.33 1.91 -3.96
C SER A 200 -11.78 2.93 -5.01
N ASN A 201 -13.06 3.31 -5.00
CA ASN A 201 -13.61 4.39 -5.85
C ASN A 201 -13.18 4.33 -7.34
N TYR A 202 -13.24 3.17 -7.97
CA TYR A 202 -12.84 3.01 -9.37
C TYR A 202 -14.02 3.34 -10.31
N TYR A 203 -13.83 4.22 -11.29
CA TYR A 203 -14.94 4.77 -12.11
C TYR A 203 -15.11 4.16 -13.51
N ASP A 204 -14.38 3.09 -13.85
CA ASP A 204 -14.60 2.33 -15.10
C ASP A 204 -15.03 0.88 -14.80
N THR A 205 -15.64 0.25 -15.78
CA THR A 205 -16.08 -1.15 -15.83
C THR A 205 -14.97 -2.14 -16.23
N ASP A 206 -13.77 -1.65 -16.56
CA ASP A 206 -12.69 -2.42 -17.15
C ASP A 206 -11.71 -3.09 -16.18
N SER A 207 -11.70 -2.67 -14.91
CA SER A 207 -10.73 -3.12 -13.89
C SER A 207 -10.55 -4.64 -13.84
N ILE A 208 -11.62 -5.37 -13.50
CA ILE A 208 -11.55 -6.83 -13.33
C ILE A 208 -11.27 -7.56 -14.64
N LYS A 209 -11.72 -7.04 -15.80
CA LYS A 209 -11.46 -7.69 -17.09
C LYS A 209 -9.99 -7.55 -17.49
N ALA A 210 -9.40 -6.38 -17.26
CA ALA A 210 -8.01 -6.09 -17.57
C ALA A 210 -7.05 -6.87 -16.65
N ILE A 211 -7.37 -6.95 -15.34
CA ILE A 211 -6.60 -7.76 -14.39
C ILE A 211 -6.69 -9.25 -14.73
N ALA A 212 -7.90 -9.79 -14.97
CA ALA A 212 -8.07 -11.20 -15.31
C ALA A 212 -7.31 -11.57 -16.60
N GLN A 213 -7.36 -10.71 -17.62
CA GLN A 213 -6.63 -10.92 -18.87
C GLN A 213 -5.10 -10.91 -18.63
N THR A 214 -4.62 -9.99 -17.80
CA THR A 214 -3.20 -9.91 -17.42
C THR A 214 -2.75 -11.16 -16.66
N TRP A 215 -3.56 -11.64 -15.72
CA TRP A 215 -3.27 -12.85 -14.96
C TRP A 215 -3.29 -14.13 -15.78
N ILE A 216 -4.20 -14.24 -16.75
CA ILE A 216 -4.20 -15.36 -17.71
C ILE A 216 -2.92 -15.33 -18.55
N LYS A 217 -2.55 -14.15 -19.07
CA LYS A 217 -1.35 -13.97 -19.91
C LYS A 217 -0.04 -14.29 -19.15
N ASN A 218 0.05 -13.87 -17.89
CA ASN A 218 1.27 -14.00 -17.09
C ASN A 218 1.31 -15.26 -16.23
N ASP A 219 0.32 -16.14 -16.33
CA ASP A 219 0.16 -17.32 -15.48
C ASP A 219 0.30 -16.98 -13.97
N ALA A 220 -0.51 -16.01 -13.51
CA ALA A 220 -0.43 -15.48 -12.15
C ALA A 220 -0.41 -16.57 -11.06
N LYS A 221 0.21 -16.27 -9.93
CA LYS A 221 0.39 -17.22 -8.83
C LYS A 221 -0.94 -17.53 -8.15
N ILE A 222 -1.11 -18.78 -7.72
CA ILE A 222 -2.23 -19.15 -6.84
C ILE A 222 -2.20 -18.29 -5.58
N GLY A 223 -3.35 -17.78 -5.17
CA GLY A 223 -3.51 -16.85 -4.06
C GLY A 223 -3.26 -15.38 -4.41
N SER A 224 -3.11 -15.03 -5.69
CA SER A 224 -3.18 -13.63 -6.14
C SER A 224 -4.62 -13.14 -6.02
N ILE A 225 -4.81 -11.97 -5.39
CA ILE A 225 -6.10 -11.38 -5.06
C ILE A 225 -6.17 -9.95 -5.60
N PHE A 226 -7.28 -9.63 -6.24
CA PHE A 226 -7.64 -8.28 -6.66
C PHE A 226 -9.02 -7.95 -6.12
N GLN A 227 -9.15 -6.78 -5.50
CA GLN A 227 -10.39 -6.27 -4.95
C GLN A 227 -10.66 -4.87 -5.53
N VAL A 228 -11.91 -4.61 -5.86
CA VAL A 228 -12.31 -3.31 -6.40
C VAL A 228 -13.67 -2.90 -5.87
N GLN A 229 -13.80 -1.61 -5.55
CA GLN A 229 -15.07 -0.94 -5.44
C GLN A 229 -15.30 -0.18 -6.75
N ALA A 230 -16.11 -0.74 -7.65
CA ALA A 230 -16.47 -0.10 -8.90
C ALA A 230 -17.66 0.84 -8.68
N ARG A 231 -17.55 2.08 -9.18
CA ARG A 231 -18.55 3.15 -9.06
C ARG A 231 -19.40 3.31 -10.32
N ASP A 232 -19.10 2.56 -11.37
CA ASP A 232 -19.84 2.55 -12.63
C ASP A 232 -20.64 1.25 -12.81
N TYR A 233 -21.74 1.34 -13.53
CA TYR A 233 -22.65 0.23 -13.76
C TYR A 233 -22.13 -0.72 -14.85
N GLY A 234 -22.19 -2.01 -14.57
CA GLY A 234 -22.00 -3.04 -15.59
C GLY A 234 -20.60 -3.63 -15.67
N THR A 235 -19.77 -3.46 -14.63
CA THR A 235 -18.46 -4.10 -14.49
C THR A 235 -18.55 -5.62 -14.67
N ILE A 236 -19.49 -6.26 -13.96
CA ILE A 236 -19.74 -7.71 -14.10
C ILE A 236 -20.27 -8.07 -15.49
N SER A 237 -21.16 -7.26 -16.05
CA SER A 237 -21.72 -7.52 -17.38
C SER A 237 -20.66 -7.46 -18.48
N ALA A 238 -19.78 -6.46 -18.43
CA ALA A 238 -18.64 -6.31 -19.33
C ALA A 238 -17.69 -7.51 -19.20
N PHE A 239 -17.44 -7.94 -17.97
CA PHE A 239 -16.61 -9.10 -17.67
C PHE A 239 -17.17 -10.40 -18.27
N VAL A 240 -18.46 -10.69 -18.02
CA VAL A 240 -19.13 -11.89 -18.54
C VAL A 240 -19.10 -11.91 -20.06
N ARG A 241 -19.36 -10.78 -20.70
CA ARG A 241 -19.33 -10.67 -22.17
C ARG A 241 -17.95 -11.02 -22.73
N GLN A 242 -16.88 -10.56 -22.09
CA GLN A 242 -15.50 -10.80 -22.52
C GLN A 242 -15.08 -12.26 -22.34
N PHE A 243 -15.52 -12.91 -21.25
CA PHE A 243 -15.03 -14.23 -20.84
C PHE A 243 -16.07 -15.35 -20.95
N ALA A 244 -17.14 -15.15 -21.73
CA ALA A 244 -18.26 -16.09 -21.85
C ALA A 244 -17.81 -17.55 -22.11
N GLU A 245 -16.83 -17.76 -23.00
CA GLU A 245 -16.30 -19.09 -23.35
C GLU A 245 -15.34 -19.70 -22.32
N ARG A 246 -14.93 -18.92 -21.32
CA ARG A 246 -14.05 -19.37 -20.23
C ARG A 246 -14.80 -19.62 -18.93
N ILE A 247 -16.01 -19.09 -18.78
CA ILE A 247 -16.84 -19.28 -17.58
C ILE A 247 -17.32 -20.74 -17.55
N VAL A 248 -17.01 -21.42 -16.45
CA VAL A 248 -17.37 -22.83 -16.20
C VAL A 248 -18.54 -22.93 -15.22
N LEU A 249 -18.63 -22.00 -14.28
CA LEU A 249 -19.69 -21.94 -13.27
C LEU A 249 -20.08 -20.49 -13.02
N ARG A 250 -21.38 -20.25 -12.85
CA ARG A 250 -21.95 -18.95 -12.50
C ARG A 250 -23.14 -19.14 -11.56
N SER A 251 -23.12 -18.41 -10.45
CA SER A 251 -24.22 -18.24 -9.51
C SER A 251 -24.50 -16.73 -9.34
N GLN A 252 -25.41 -16.38 -8.41
CA GLN A 252 -25.69 -14.98 -8.09
C GLN A 252 -24.52 -14.27 -7.42
N LYS A 253 -23.72 -14.97 -6.59
CA LYS A 253 -22.63 -14.39 -5.80
C LYS A 253 -21.24 -14.80 -6.27
N THR A 254 -21.13 -15.76 -7.19
CA THR A 254 -19.83 -16.33 -7.58
C THR A 254 -19.77 -16.71 -9.05
N MET A 255 -18.61 -16.54 -9.68
CA MET A 255 -18.30 -17.09 -11.00
C MET A 255 -16.93 -17.74 -11.00
N ILE A 256 -16.74 -18.73 -11.87
CA ILE A 256 -15.46 -19.40 -12.05
C ILE A 256 -15.14 -19.43 -13.53
N MET A 257 -13.92 -19.04 -13.87
CA MET A 257 -13.40 -19.22 -15.23
C MET A 257 -12.13 -20.06 -15.25
N ARG A 258 -11.93 -20.74 -16.37
CA ARG A 258 -10.68 -21.42 -16.70
C ARG A 258 -9.60 -20.43 -17.13
N THR A 259 -8.36 -20.68 -16.70
CA THR A 259 -7.18 -20.02 -17.28
C THR A 259 -6.62 -20.87 -18.42
N ASP A 260 -5.51 -20.43 -19.03
CA ASP A 260 -4.77 -21.26 -19.98
C ASP A 260 -3.98 -22.38 -19.28
N ASN A 261 -3.72 -22.23 -17.98
CA ASN A 261 -3.16 -23.26 -17.14
C ASN A 261 -4.30 -24.12 -16.53
N PRO A 262 -4.40 -25.42 -16.85
CA PRO A 262 -5.49 -26.27 -16.38
C PRO A 262 -5.48 -26.50 -14.86
N GLU A 263 -4.34 -26.26 -14.19
CA GLU A 263 -4.21 -26.34 -12.74
C GLU A 263 -4.71 -25.10 -12.01
N LYS A 264 -5.07 -24.04 -12.75
CA LYS A 264 -5.49 -22.75 -12.18
C LYS A 264 -6.83 -22.28 -12.73
N ARG A 265 -7.61 -21.65 -11.86
CA ARG A 265 -8.88 -21.00 -12.19
C ARG A 265 -8.90 -19.61 -11.59
N ILE A 266 -9.75 -18.75 -12.12
CA ILE A 266 -10.07 -17.46 -11.48
C ILE A 266 -11.47 -17.58 -10.89
N LEU A 267 -11.54 -17.38 -9.58
CA LEU A 267 -12.76 -17.21 -8.81
C LEU A 267 -13.13 -15.73 -8.84
N VAL A 268 -14.38 -15.42 -9.15
CA VAL A 268 -14.96 -14.07 -9.07
C VAL A 268 -16.04 -14.11 -8.01
N GLU A 269 -15.98 -13.21 -7.04
CA GLU A 269 -16.93 -13.08 -5.95
C GLU A 269 -17.57 -11.70 -6.03
N MET A 270 -18.90 -11.70 -6.07
CA MET A 270 -19.73 -10.51 -6.11
C MET A 270 -20.19 -10.25 -4.67
N GLY A 271 -19.73 -9.13 -4.11
CA GLY A 271 -20.08 -8.66 -2.78
C GLY A 271 -21.43 -7.96 -2.78
N HIS A 272 -21.45 -6.73 -2.25
CA HIS A 272 -22.63 -5.88 -2.27
C HIS A 272 -22.74 -5.08 -3.58
N GLU A 273 -23.97 -4.86 -4.03
CA GLU A 273 -24.30 -3.95 -5.11
C GLU A 273 -25.35 -2.96 -4.58
N GLU A 274 -25.08 -1.66 -4.67
CA GLU A 274 -26.02 -0.62 -4.32
C GLU A 274 -26.25 0.34 -5.49
N THR A 275 -27.51 0.72 -5.69
CA THR A 275 -27.89 1.85 -6.55
C THR A 275 -28.32 3.01 -5.67
N ILE A 276 -27.45 4.00 -5.51
CA ILE A 276 -27.72 5.20 -4.72
C ILE A 276 -28.49 6.19 -5.60
N ARG A 277 -29.76 6.40 -5.25
CA ARG A 277 -30.58 7.46 -5.87
C ARG A 277 -30.22 8.81 -5.25
N PRO A 278 -29.99 9.87 -6.05
CA PRO A 278 -29.78 11.20 -5.51
C PRO A 278 -31.00 11.61 -4.65
N THR A 279 -30.75 11.97 -3.40
CA THR A 279 -31.80 12.34 -2.44
C THR A 279 -32.30 13.78 -2.61
N SER A 280 -31.75 14.55 -3.57
CA SER A 280 -32.17 15.93 -3.83
C SER A 280 -32.60 16.16 -5.29
N PHE A 281 -33.79 16.75 -5.47
CA PHE A 281 -34.36 17.14 -6.77
C PHE A 281 -33.56 18.22 -7.52
N PHE A 282 -32.58 18.85 -6.88
CA PHE A 282 -31.76 19.93 -7.45
C PHE A 282 -30.37 19.47 -7.91
N ALA A 283 -29.97 18.24 -7.61
CA ALA A 283 -28.74 17.67 -8.13
C ALA A 283 -29.04 16.99 -9.49
N ARG A 284 -28.50 17.54 -10.58
CA ARG A 284 -28.24 16.77 -11.81
C ARG A 284 -27.11 15.75 -11.55
N GLU A 285 -27.25 14.93 -10.51
CA GLU A 285 -26.30 13.86 -10.23
C GLU A 285 -26.86 12.57 -10.81
N GLU A 286 -26.04 11.90 -11.62
CA GLU A 286 -26.32 10.60 -12.19
C GLU A 286 -26.54 9.58 -11.05
N MET A 287 -27.29 8.50 -11.30
CA MET A 287 -27.41 7.41 -10.32
C MET A 287 -26.00 6.91 -10.00
N LYS A 288 -25.63 6.93 -8.71
CA LYS A 288 -24.33 6.40 -8.29
C LYS A 288 -24.48 4.91 -8.06
N TYR A 289 -23.75 4.12 -8.82
CA TYR A 289 -23.69 2.68 -8.65
C TYR A 289 -22.48 2.34 -7.78
N THR A 290 -22.56 1.26 -7.01
CA THR A 290 -21.39 0.75 -6.29
C THR A 290 -21.45 -0.77 -6.29
N GLU A 291 -20.46 -1.39 -6.90
CA GLU A 291 -20.26 -2.85 -6.94
C GLU A 291 -18.96 -3.19 -6.21
N PHE A 292 -19.04 -4.07 -5.22
CA PHE A 292 -17.86 -4.62 -4.56
C PHE A 292 -17.52 -5.97 -5.18
N ILE A 293 -16.32 -6.09 -5.76
CA ILE A 293 -15.92 -7.28 -6.51
C ILE A 293 -14.55 -7.74 -6.05
N ARG A 294 -14.41 -9.06 -5.86
CA ARG A 294 -13.12 -9.72 -5.58
C ARG A 294 -12.86 -10.78 -6.64
N ILE A 295 -11.64 -10.82 -7.17
CA ILE A 295 -11.18 -11.93 -8.01
C ILE A 295 -9.91 -12.56 -7.42
N THR A 296 -9.86 -13.88 -7.45
CA THR A 296 -8.78 -14.67 -6.83
C THR A 296 -8.32 -15.78 -7.76
N VAL A 297 -7.00 -15.94 -7.91
CA VAL A 297 -6.42 -17.09 -8.59
C VAL A 297 -6.40 -18.28 -7.64
N ILE A 298 -7.13 -19.35 -7.97
CA ILE A 298 -7.26 -20.57 -7.15
C ILE A 298 -6.72 -21.80 -7.89
N GLY A 299 -6.35 -22.82 -7.14
CA GLY A 299 -6.01 -24.13 -7.71
C GLY A 299 -7.26 -24.84 -8.25
N SER A 300 -7.10 -25.64 -9.30
CA SER A 300 -8.21 -26.35 -9.95
C SER A 300 -8.90 -27.36 -9.03
N GLU A 301 -8.18 -27.91 -8.05
CA GLU A 301 -8.70 -28.87 -7.08
C GLU A 301 -9.29 -28.23 -5.81
N MET A 302 -9.17 -26.90 -5.64
CA MET A 302 -9.70 -26.24 -4.46
C MET A 302 -11.23 -26.32 -4.41
N PRO A 303 -11.83 -26.72 -3.28
CA PRO A 303 -13.28 -26.72 -3.13
C PRO A 303 -13.78 -25.27 -3.14
N ILE A 304 -14.85 -25.04 -3.90
CA ILE A 304 -15.53 -23.74 -3.91
C ILE A 304 -16.55 -23.77 -2.78
N ILE A 305 -16.21 -23.12 -1.68
CA ILE A 305 -17.10 -22.97 -0.54
C ILE A 305 -17.66 -21.56 -0.62
N ALA A 306 -18.99 -21.45 -0.55
CA ALA A 306 -19.62 -20.13 -0.44
C ALA A 306 -19.05 -19.41 0.79
N GLU A 307 -18.49 -18.24 0.57
CA GLU A 307 -17.93 -17.44 1.64
C GLU A 307 -19.07 -17.02 2.59
N LYS A 308 -18.79 -17.05 3.90
CA LYS A 308 -19.74 -16.54 4.89
C LYS A 308 -19.86 -15.02 4.75
N TRP A 309 -21.06 -14.49 4.95
CA TRP A 309 -21.32 -13.05 4.81
C TRP A 309 -20.39 -12.20 5.68
N GLU A 310 -20.05 -12.64 6.89
CA GLU A 310 -19.14 -11.89 7.76
C GLU A 310 -17.76 -11.67 7.12
N ASN A 311 -17.22 -12.71 6.48
CA ASN A 311 -15.95 -12.60 5.76
C ASN A 311 -16.10 -11.72 4.51
N THR A 312 -17.27 -11.74 3.85
CA THR A 312 -17.55 -10.86 2.72
C THR A 312 -17.57 -9.40 3.16
N VAL A 313 -18.23 -9.08 4.27
CA VAL A 313 -18.29 -7.73 4.83
C VAL A 313 -16.91 -7.24 5.25
N GLU A 314 -16.04 -8.10 5.76
CA GLU A 314 -14.69 -7.74 6.19
C GLU A 314 -13.90 -7.08 5.06
N TRP A 315 -13.80 -7.72 3.89
CA TRP A 315 -13.03 -7.14 2.78
C TRP A 315 -13.73 -5.97 2.09
N MET A 316 -15.07 -5.92 2.12
CA MET A 316 -15.80 -4.77 1.59
C MET A 316 -15.63 -3.53 2.50
N SER A 317 -15.60 -3.72 3.81
CA SER A 317 -15.33 -2.66 4.78
C SER A 317 -13.90 -2.13 4.66
N ASP A 318 -12.95 -2.97 4.23
CA ASP A 318 -11.60 -2.54 3.90
C ASP A 318 -11.54 -1.62 2.67
N LEU A 319 -12.43 -1.84 1.68
CA LEU A 319 -12.57 -1.01 0.47
C LEU A 319 -13.27 0.31 0.76
N ASP A 320 -14.35 0.29 1.56
CA ASP A 320 -15.10 1.48 1.96
C ASP A 320 -15.47 1.40 3.45
N PRO A 321 -14.59 1.88 4.34
CA PRO A 321 -14.82 1.83 5.79
C PRO A 321 -16.03 2.64 6.26
N ASN A 322 -16.53 3.55 5.42
CA ASN A 322 -17.66 4.41 5.75
C ASN A 322 -18.99 3.86 5.21
N PHE A 323 -18.95 2.76 4.46
CA PHE A 323 -20.14 2.12 3.92
C PHE A 323 -20.82 1.27 4.98
N GLU A 324 -22.09 1.56 5.26
CA GLU A 324 -22.90 0.75 6.18
C GLU A 324 -23.50 -0.45 5.43
N PHE A 325 -22.85 -1.62 5.57
CA PHE A 325 -23.36 -2.84 4.95
C PHE A 325 -24.63 -3.34 5.66
N PRO A 326 -25.65 -3.78 4.89
CA PRO A 326 -26.83 -4.37 5.48
C PRO A 326 -26.49 -5.69 6.19
N ALA A 327 -27.29 -6.05 7.19
CA ALA A 327 -27.26 -7.40 7.76
C ALA A 327 -27.53 -8.44 6.66
N GLU A 328 -26.99 -9.65 6.80
CA GLU A 328 -27.18 -10.73 5.83
C GLU A 328 -28.67 -10.90 5.54
N ASP A 329 -29.12 -10.70 4.28
CA ASP A 329 -30.50 -11.00 3.91
C ASP A 329 -30.65 -12.53 3.89
N PRO A 330 -31.44 -13.12 4.81
CA PRO A 330 -31.63 -14.57 4.86
C PRO A 330 -32.25 -15.11 3.56
N ARG A 331 -32.94 -14.24 2.80
CA ARG A 331 -33.61 -14.57 1.54
C ARG A 331 -32.68 -14.51 0.32
N SER A 332 -31.45 -14.00 0.47
CA SER A 332 -30.47 -13.98 -0.62
C SER A 332 -29.98 -15.36 -1.02
N ASN A 333 -30.20 -16.38 -0.17
CA ASN A 333 -29.93 -17.79 -0.49
C ASN A 333 -31.16 -18.52 -1.06
N GLU A 334 -32.35 -17.90 -1.09
CA GLU A 334 -33.63 -18.57 -1.40
C GLU A 334 -34.30 -18.11 -2.69
N ARG A 335 -33.77 -17.12 -3.41
CA ARG A 335 -34.31 -16.74 -4.73
C ARG A 335 -33.67 -17.57 -5.85
N TYR A 336 -34.19 -18.78 -6.03
CA TYR A 336 -33.96 -19.62 -7.21
C TYR A 336 -35.29 -19.98 -7.86
N PHE A 337 -35.53 -19.45 -9.06
CA PHE A 337 -35.94 -20.17 -10.28
C PHE A 337 -35.63 -19.30 -11.50
#